data_AF-A0A511MXA8-F1
#
_entry.id   AF-A0A511MXA8-F1
#
_cell.length_a   1.000
_cell.length_b   1.000
_cell.length_c   1.000
_cell.angle_alpha   90.00
_cell.angle_beta   90.00
_cell.angle_gamma   90.00
#
_symmetry.space_group_name_H-M   'P 1'
#
loop_
_entity.id
_entity.type
_entity.pdbx_description
1 polymer ?
#
loop_
_entity_poly.entity_id
_entity_poly.type
_entity_poly.pdbx_seq_one_letter_code
_entity_poly.pdbx_strand_id
1 'polypeptide(L)' 'MASFLKLSVRWVPGTSNKLILQTPRGEFQISLERFEQVLGRRATFDLYLIGKTTLELPEKSFLGLVA' A
#
# COMPACT_ATOMS: atom_id res chain seq x y z
N MET A 1 -16.34 14.22 -8.12
CA MET A 1 -16.25 13.47 -6.84
C MET A 1 -14.97 12.66 -6.86
N ALA A 2 -14.11 12.80 -5.85
CA ALA A 2 -12.94 11.93 -5.73
C ALA A 2 -13.41 10.58 -5.17
N SER A 3 -13.21 9.49 -5.92
CA SER A 3 -13.45 8.13 -5.44
C SER A 3 -12.27 7.72 -4.55
N PHE A 4 -12.57 7.24 -3.34
CA PHE A 4 -11.58 6.73 -2.40
C PHE A 4 -11.66 5.21 -2.34
N LEU A 5 -10.50 4.56 -2.35
CA LEU A 5 -10.35 3.13 -2.24
C LEU A 5 -9.74 2.80 -0.88
N LYS A 6 -10.41 1.93 -0.13
CA LYS A 6 -9.86 1.32 1.06
C LYS A 6 -8.96 0.15 0.69
N LEU A 7 -7.76 0.13 1.22
CA LEU A 7 -6.80 -0.94 0.99
C LEU A 7 -6.08 -1.35 2.26
N SER A 8 -5.81 -2.65 2.37
CA SER A 8 -5.00 -3.24 3.43
C SER A 8 -3.63 -3.54 2.86
N VAL A 9 -2.59 -3.25 3.63
CA VAL A 9 -1.20 -3.45 3.22
C VAL A 9 -0.54 -4.35 4.24
N ARG A 10 0.22 -5.32 3.76
CA ARG A 10 1.04 -6.22 4.60
C ARG A 10 2.36 -6.51 3.91
N TRP A 11 3.35 -6.97 4.66
CA TRP A 11 4.61 -7.44 4.09
C TRP A 11 4.41 -8.72 3.28
N VAL A 12 5.18 -8.88 2.20
CA VAL A 12 5.37 -10.19 1.58
C VAL A 12 6.29 -11.00 2.51
N PRO A 13 5.87 -12.19 3.00
CA PRO A 13 6.69 -13.01 3.90
C PRO A 13 8.07 -13.30 3.31
N GLY A 14 9.11 -13.22 4.15
CA GLY A 14 10.49 -13.46 3.73
C GLY A 14 11.14 -12.32 2.93
N THR A 15 10.48 -11.16 2.82
CA THR A 15 11.04 -9.98 2.16
C THR A 15 10.93 -8.75 3.07
N SER A 16 11.91 -7.84 2.97
CA SER A 16 11.91 -6.55 3.67
C SER A 16 11.58 -5.37 2.75
N ASN A 17 11.36 -5.62 1.46
CA ASN A 17 11.21 -4.58 0.43
C ASN A 17 9.98 -4.74 -0.46
N LYS A 18 9.09 -5.71 -0.18
CA LYS A 18 7.85 -5.91 -0.94
C LYS A 18 6.63 -5.92 -0.03
N LEU A 19 5.56 -5.36 -0.54
CA LEU A 19 4.27 -5.22 0.13
C LEU A 19 3.17 -5.84 -0.72
N ILE A 20 2.18 -6.43 -0.05
CA ILE A 20 0.93 -6.89 -0.65
C ILE A 20 -0.12 -5.84 -0.33
N LEU A 21 -0.70 -5.23 -1.38
CA LEU A 21 -1.89 -4.42 -1.32
C LEU A 21 -3.10 -5.31 -1.55
N GLN A 22 -4.00 -5.40 -0.58
CA GLN A 22 -5.30 -6.04 -0.71
C GLN A 22 -6.36 -4.96 -0.92
N THR A 23 -7.10 -5.08 -2.02
CA THR A 23 -8.18 -4.18 -2.39
C THR A 23 -9.43 -4.98 -2.77
N PRO A 24 -10.62 -4.34 -2.85
CA PRO A 24 -11.80 -4.99 -3.41
C PRO A 24 -11.61 -5.48 -4.87
N ARG A 25 -10.62 -4.93 -5.59
CA ARG A 25 -10.31 -5.29 -6.98
C ARG A 25 -9.31 -6.46 -7.08
N GLY A 26 -8.74 -6.91 -5.97
CA GLY A 26 -7.75 -7.98 -5.92
C GLY A 26 -6.53 -7.64 -5.07
N GLU A 27 -5.56 -8.57 -5.09
CA GLU A 27 -4.26 -8.41 -4.43
C GLU A 27 -3.18 -8.00 -5.44
N PHE A 28 -2.35 -7.04 -5.05
CA PHE A 28 -1.23 -6.54 -5.86
C PHE A 28 0.05 -6.57 -5.03
N GLN A 29 1.15 -7.00 -5.63
CA GLN A 29 2.48 -6.89 -5.01
C GLN A 29 3.20 -5.66 -5.54
N ILE A 30 3.72 -4.84 -4.65
CA ILE A 30 4.47 -3.63 -4.98
C ILE A 30 5.78 -3.57 -4.20
N SER A 31 6.73 -2.75 -4.65
CA SER A 31 7.91 -2.44 -3.87
C SER A 31 7.59 -1.45 -2.75
N LEU A 32 8.30 -1.58 -1.63
CA LEU A 32 8.28 -0.61 -0.54
C LEU A 32 8.66 0.79 -1.04
N GLU A 33 9.66 0.89 -1.93
CA GLU A 33 10.11 2.15 -2.51
C GLU A 33 8.95 2.88 -3.23
N ARG A 34 8.21 2.18 -4.09
CA ARG A 34 7.07 2.77 -4.79
C ARG A 34 5.97 3.19 -3.82
N PHE A 35 5.72 2.38 -2.79
CA PHE A 35 4.77 2.73 -1.73
C PHE A 35 5.16 4.03 -1.02
N GLU A 36 6.43 4.18 -0.65
CA GLU A 36 6.95 5.40 -0.01
C GLU A 36 6.94 6.61 -0.95
N GLN A 37 7.19 6.43 -2.25
CA GLN A 37 7.14 7.51 -3.24
C GLN A 37 5.73 8.08 -3.39
N VAL A 38 4.70 7.23 -3.36
CA VAL A 38 3.31 7.65 -3.59
C VAL A 38 2.63 8.14 -2.31
N LEU A 39 2.84 7.46 -1.18
CA LEU A 39 2.13 7.73 0.07
C LEU A 39 3.00 8.42 1.14
N GLY A 40 4.30 8.50 0.90
CA GLY A 40 5.27 9.01 1.85
C GLY A 40 5.64 7.97 2.92
N ARG A 41 6.79 8.19 3.55
CA ARG A 41 7.33 7.34 4.63
C ARG A 41 6.47 7.26 5.88
N ARG A 42 5.55 8.21 6.10
CA ARG A 42 4.66 8.13 7.27
C ARG A 42 3.68 6.95 7.17
N ALA A 43 3.27 6.57 5.96
CA ALA A 43 2.37 5.44 5.75
C ALA A 43 3.02 4.07 6.03
N THR A 44 4.36 3.99 6.08
CA THR A 44 5.08 2.75 6.39
C THR A 44 5.31 2.53 7.88
N PHE A 45 5.04 3.53 8.73
CA PHE A 45 5.32 3.44 10.16
C PHE A 45 4.55 2.31 10.83
N ASP A 46 3.23 2.25 10.59
CA ASP A 46 2.38 1.17 11.12
C ASP A 46 2.73 -0.20 10.52
N LEU A 47 3.22 -0.23 9.28
CA LEU A 47 3.73 -1.46 8.64
C LEU A 47 4.94 -2.01 9.39
N TYR A 48 5.86 -1.15 9.84
CA TYR A 48 7.03 -1.60 10.61
C TYR A 48 6.67 -2.01 12.04
N LEU A 49 5.68 -1.37 12.65
CA LEU A 49 5.29 -1.66 14.04
C LEU A 49 4.36 -2.87 14.17
N ILE A 50 3.38 -2.99 13.27
CA ILE A 50 2.26 -3.96 13.38
C ILE A 50 2.34 -5.03 12.28
N GLY A 51 3.17 -4.83 11.25
CA GLY A 51 3.29 -5.73 10.10
C GLY A 51 2.17 -5.58 9.07
N LYS A 52 1.19 -4.71 9.34
CA LYS A 52 0.07 -4.38 8.45
C LYS A 52 -0.41 -2.95 8.69
N THR A 53 -0.97 -2.32 7.66
CA THR A 53 -1.70 -1.05 7.79
C THR A 53 -2.94 -1.05 6.91
N THR A 54 -3.91 -0.19 7.20
CA THR A 54 -5.09 0.01 6.36
C THR A 54 -5.18 1.47 6.01
N LEU A 55 -5.30 1.77 4.72
CA LEU A 55 -5.28 3.12 4.20
C LEU A 55 -6.50 3.36 3.31
N GLU A 56 -6.99 4.58 3.32
CA GLU A 56 -7.99 5.05 2.38
C GLU A 56 -7.33 6.13 1.52
N LEU A 57 -7.24 5.88 0.22
CA LEU A 57 -6.57 6.78 -0.73
C LEU A 57 -7.40 7.00 -1.99
N PRO A 58 -7.24 8.15 -2.66
CA PRO A 58 -7.90 8.40 -3.93
C PRO A 58 -7.53 7.35 -4.97
N GLU A 59 -8.48 6.97 -5.83
CA GLU A 59 -8.23 5.99 -6.91
C GLU A 59 -7.05 6.39 -7.81
N LYS A 60 -6.81 7.69 -8.01
CA LYS A 60 -5.66 8.19 -8.77
C LYS A 60 -4.32 7.81 -8.13
N SER A 61 -4.23 7.88 -6.80
CA SER A 61 -3.03 7.47 -6.07
C SER A 61 -2.85 5.96 -6.10
N PHE A 62 -3.96 5.20 -6.07
CA PHE A 62 -3.92 3.75 -6.22
C PHE A 62 -3.32 3.35 -7.57
N LEU A 63 -3.75 3.99 -8.67
CA LEU A 63 -3.18 3.73 -10.00
C LEU A 63 -1.66 3.95 -10.03
N GLY A 64 -1.14 4.95 -9.31
CA GLY A 64 0.31 5.17 -9.18
C GLY A 64 1.06 4.10 -8.38
N LEU A 65 0.38 3.32 -7.54
CA LEU A 65 0.97 2.20 -6.81
C LEU A 65 1.08 0.94 -7.68
N VAL A 66 0.09 0.69 -8.55
CA VAL A 66 0.01 -0.53 -9.37
C VAL A 66 0.53 -0.39 -10.79
N ALA A 67 0.72 0.83 -11.32
CA ALA A 67 1.28 1.08 -12.65
C ALA A 67 2.80 1.15 -12.59
#